data_AF-G8PB32-F1
#
_entry.id   AF-G8PB32-F1
#
_cell.length_a   1.000
_cell.length_b   1.000
_cell.length_c   1.000
_cell.angle_alpha   90.00
_cell.angle_beta   90.00
_cell.angle_gamma   90.00
#
_symmetry.space_group_name_H-M   'P 1'
#
loop_
_entity.id
_entity.type
_entity.pdbx_description
1 polymer ?
#
loop_
_entity_poly.entity_id
_entity_poly.type
_entity_poly.pdbx_seq_one_letter_code
_entity_poly.pdbx_strand_id
1 'polypeptide(L)' 'MLERLTGIVFLLLGAWEFYTIYKSFLTLKGKGGKSASNFIPLALLGSGFFGVALFVVGILLMFKQF' A
#
# COMPACT_ATOMS: atom_id res chain seq x y z
N MET A 1 -4.49 24.55 0.86
CA MET A 1 -5.77 23.78 0.74
C MET A 1 -5.58 22.58 -0.18
N LEU A 2 -4.88 22.74 -1.30
CA LEU A 2 -4.51 21.67 -2.22
C LEU A 2 -3.70 20.57 -1.50
N GLU A 3 -2.78 20.94 -0.59
CA GLU A 3 -1.92 20.01 0.15
C GLU A 3 -2.75 19.01 0.98
N ARG A 4 -3.77 19.51 1.68
CA ARG A 4 -4.70 18.70 2.48
C ARG A 4 -5.50 17.74 1.62
N LEU A 5 -5.94 18.17 0.43
CA LEU A 5 -6.67 17.33 -0.51
C LEU A 5 -5.77 16.21 -1.04
N THR A 6 -4.53 16.52 -1.44
CA THR A 6 -3.53 15.51 -1.80
C THR A 6 -3.24 14.56 -0.64
N GLY A 7 -3.10 15.05 0.59
CA GLY A 7 -2.87 14.21 1.76
C GLY A 7 -3.97 13.15 1.95
N ILE A 8 -5.24 13.54 1.78
CA ILE A 8 -6.39 12.62 1.84
C ILE A 8 -6.32 11.57 0.73
N VAL A 9 -5.98 11.96 -0.51
CA VAL A 9 -5.81 11.03 -1.63
C VAL A 9 -4.69 10.03 -1.35
N PHE A 10 -3.56 10.49 -0.84
CA PHE A 10 -2.43 9.62 -0.47
C PHE A 10 -2.78 8.62 0.65
N LEU A 11 -3.57 9.05 1.64
CA LEU A 11 -4.09 8.15 2.69
C LEU A 11 -5.02 7.08 2.12
N LEU A 12 -5.94 7.46 1.22
CA LEU A 12 -6.85 6.52 0.55
C LEU A 12 -6.08 5.52 -0.33
N LEU A 13 -5.09 5.99 -1.08
CA LEU A 13 -4.21 5.14 -1.89
C LEU A 13 -3.38 4.19 -1.03
N GLY A 14 -2.82 4.67 0.08
CA GLY A 14 -2.10 3.83 1.04
C GLY A 14 -3.00 2.74 1.62
N ALA A 15 -4.23 3.08 2.04
CA ALA A 15 -5.20 2.10 2.55
C ALA A 15 -5.59 1.05 1.49
N TRP A 16 -5.73 1.49 0.24
CA TRP A 16 -6.00 0.61 -0.90
C TRP A 16 -4.84 -0.35 -1.20
N GLU A 17 -3.61 0.11 -1.12
CA GLU A 17 -2.40 -0.71 -1.25
C GLU A 17 -2.39 -1.84 -0.20
N PHE A 18 -2.64 -1.52 1.07
CA PHE A 18 -2.74 -2.54 2.14
C PHE A 18 -3.85 -3.56 1.89
N TYR A 19 -5.02 -3.12 1.41
CA TYR A 19 -6.11 -4.04 1.05
C TYR A 19 -5.70 -4.99 -0.09
N THR A 20 -5.00 -4.47 -1.10
CA THR A 20 -4.54 -5.25 -2.26
C THR A 20 -3.49 -6.28 -1.86
N ILE A 21 -2.59 -5.92 -0.94
CA ILE A 21 -1.60 -6.84 -0.34
C ILE A 21 -2.32 -7.96 0.40
N TYR A 22 -3.28 -7.63 1.27
CA TYR A 22 -4.04 -8.62 2.03
C TYR A 22 -4.79 -9.61 1.11
N LYS A 23 -5.46 -9.10 0.08
CA LYS A 23 -6.14 -9.92 -0.94
C LYS A 23 -5.16 -10.81 -1.71
N SER A 24 -4.00 -10.28 -2.06
CA SER A 24 -2.94 -11.04 -2.75
C SER A 24 -2.37 -12.15 -1.87
N PHE A 25 -2.17 -11.87 -0.58
CA PHE A 25 -1.71 -12.84 0.41
C PHE A 25 -2.73 -13.98 0.61
N LEU A 26 -4.02 -13.65 0.72
CA LEU A 26 -5.10 -14.64 0.76
C LEU A 26 -5.17 -15.48 -0.53
N THR A 27 -4.99 -14.84 -1.68
CA THR A 27 -4.99 -15.52 -2.98
C THR A 27 -3.83 -16.51 -3.09
N LEU A 28 -2.64 -16.14 -2.63
CA LEU A 28 -1.48 -17.03 -2.57
C LEU A 28 -1.68 -18.16 -1.57
N LYS A 29 -2.29 -17.89 -0.42
CA LYS A 29 -2.56 -18.90 0.61
C LYS A 29 -3.58 -19.95 0.13
N GLY A 30 -4.59 -19.55 -0.65
CA GLY A 30 -5.65 -20.43 -1.13
C GLY A 30 -5.41 -21.08 -2.50
N LYS A 31 -4.63 -20.43 -3.38
CA LYS A 31 -4.38 -20.88 -4.77
C LYS A 31 -2.89 -21.00 -5.12
N GLY A 32 -1.98 -20.85 -4.16
CA GLY A 32 -0.54 -20.99 -4.33
C GLY A 32 -0.10 -22.43 -4.58
N GLY A 33 -0.56 -23.01 -5.68
CA GLY A 33 0.06 -24.17 -6.32
C GLY A 33 1.27 -23.73 -7.15
N LYS A 34 2.03 -24.73 -7.63
CA LYS A 34 3.33 -24.70 -8.34
C LYS A 34 3.60 -23.59 -9.40
N SER A 35 2.62 -22.77 -9.78
CA SER A 35 2.77 -21.62 -10.70
C SER A 35 2.89 -20.25 -10.02
N ALA A 36 2.72 -20.15 -8.70
CA ALA A 36 2.97 -18.89 -8.00
C ALA A 36 4.48 -18.59 -8.00
N SER A 37 4.90 -17.49 -8.63
CA SER A 37 6.30 -17.09 -8.71
C SER A 37 6.88 -16.87 -7.31
N ASN A 38 8.08 -17.39 -7.05
CA ASN A 38 8.82 -17.18 -5.80
C ASN A 38 9.14 -15.69 -5.54
N PHE A 39 8.98 -14.82 -6.54
CA PHE A 39 9.15 -13.38 -6.41
C PHE A 39 7.93 -12.66 -5.80
N ILE A 40 6.78 -13.33 -5.68
CA ILE A 40 5.54 -12.69 -5.18
C ILE A 40 5.66 -12.23 -3.71
N PRO A 41 6.27 -12.99 -2.77
CA PRO A 41 6.52 -12.49 -1.43
C PRO A 41 7.41 -11.24 -1.39
N LEU A 42 8.42 -11.18 -2.29
CA LEU A 42 9.31 -10.02 -2.42
C LEU A 42 8.56 -8.80 -2.96
N ALA A 43 7.68 -9.01 -3.94
CA ALA A 43 6.79 -7.98 -4.47
C ALA A 43 5.79 -7.46 -3.41
N LEU A 44 5.24 -8.36 -2.58
CA LEU A 44 4.33 -7.99 -1.48
C LEU A 44 5.04 -7.20 -0.37
N LEU A 45 6.31 -7.53 -0.08
CA LEU A 45 7.15 -6.73 0.81
C LEU A 45 7.39 -5.33 0.25
N GLY A 46 7.75 -5.24 -1.03
CA GLY A 46 7.97 -3.97 -1.73
C GLY A 46 6.72 -3.09 -1.76
N SER A 47 5.56 -3.66 -2.10
CA SER A 47 4.28 -2.94 -2.08
C SER A 47 3.87 -2.57 -0.65
N GLY A 48 4.16 -3.39 0.36
CA GLY A 48 3.96 -3.05 1.77
C GLY A 48 4.76 -1.82 2.21
N PHE A 49 6.06 -1.78 1.87
CA PHE A 49 6.89 -0.59 2.12
C PHE A 49 6.36 0.65 1.38
N PHE A 50 5.90 0.48 0.14
CA PHE A 50 5.32 1.57 -0.63
C PHE A 50 4.01 2.09 -0.01
N GLY A 51 3.12 1.20 0.44
CA GLY A 51 1.90 1.57 1.16
C GLY A 51 2.16 2.33 2.47
N VAL A 52 3.18 1.93 3.24
CA VAL A 52 3.65 2.68 4.43
C VAL A 52 4.14 4.07 4.03
N ALA A 53 4.96 4.16 2.98
CA ALA A 53 5.48 5.44 2.49
C ALA A 53 4.36 6.39 2.06
N LEU A 54 3.35 5.89 1.33
CA LEU A 54 2.16 6.66 0.95
C LEU A 54 1.39 7.17 2.17
N PHE A 55 1.25 6.35 3.21
CA PHE A 55 0.60 6.74 4.47
C PHE A 55 1.38 7.85 5.18
N VAL A 56 2.70 7.69 5.32
CA VAL A 56 3.58 8.68 5.95
C VAL A 56 3.55 10.00 5.19
N VAL A 57 3.65 9.96 3.85
CA VAL A 57 3.55 11.16 3.01
C VAL A 57 2.17 11.81 3.12
N GLY A 58 1.09 11.03 3.14
CA GLY A 58 -0.27 11.53 3.32
C GLY A 58 -0.48 12.25 4.66
N ILE A 59 0.04 11.66 5.75
CA ILE A 59 0.03 12.26 7.09
C ILE A 59 0.87 13.55 7.09
N LEU A 60 2.09 13.52 6.55
CA LEU A 60 2.96 14.69 6.48
C LEU A 60 2.31 15.84 5.71
N LEU A 61 1.65 15.56 4.58
CA LEU A 61 0.91 16.57 3.81
C LEU A 61 -0.32 17.11 4.55
N MET A 62 -0.95 16.30 5.41
CA MET A 62 -2.07 16.74 6.24
C MET A 62 -1.64 17.63 7.41
N PHE A 63 -0.48 17.34 8.01
CA PHE A 63 0.07 18.06 9.17
C PHE A 63 1.06 19.15 8.82
N LYS A 64 1.44 19.30 7.54
CA LYS A 64 2.17 20.46 7.05
C LYS A 64 1.25 21.69 7.11
N GLN A 65 1.18 22.26 8.31
CA GLN A 65 0.83 23.66 8.51
C GLN A 65 2.09 24.47 8.22
N PHE A 66 1.95 25.48 7.36
CA PHE A 66 2.97 26.38 6.80
C PHE A 66 3.60 25.95 5.48
#